data_AF-L2GDE5-F1
#
_entry.id   AF-L2GDE5-F1
#
_cell.length_a   1.000
_cell.length_b   1.000
_cell.length_c   1.000
_cell.angle_alpha   90.00
_cell.angle_beta   90.00
_cell.angle_gamma   90.00
#
_symmetry.space_group_name_H-M   'P 1'
#
loop_
_entity.id
_entity.type
_entity.pdbx_description
1 polymer ?
#
loop_
_entity_poly.entity_id
_entity_poly.type
_entity_poly.pdbx_seq_one_letter_code
_entity_poly.pdbx_strand_id
1 'polypeptide(L)'
;MSSTDAATKAGISPADIRKCKEHPLSLVSPRDTAADATDATVFARDCWWGDNYGCTDGYCWEKCNPEKGHWCWTAWGDGFGDWRKCKGKGECEPVKNAACGQGNCEKCGCSC
;
A
#
# COMPACT_ATOMS: atom_id res chain seq x y z
N MET A 1 1.77 -10.21 -17.36
CA MET A 1 1.39 -11.37 -16.52
C MET A 1 0.36 -10.85 -15.54
N SER A 2 -0.89 -11.29 -15.65
CA SER A 2 -1.98 -10.75 -14.82
C SER A 2 -1.74 -11.12 -13.36
N SER A 3 -2.00 -10.21 -12.42
CA SER A 3 -1.88 -10.45 -10.97
C SER A 3 -2.67 -11.69 -10.50
N THR A 4 -3.67 -12.10 -11.28
CA THR A 4 -4.46 -13.33 -11.11
C THR A 4 -3.67 -14.62 -11.26
N ASP A 5 -2.66 -14.69 -12.13
CA ASP A 5 -1.85 -15.89 -12.35
C ASP A 5 -0.92 -16.18 -11.17
N ALA A 6 -0.37 -15.12 -10.55
CA ALA A 6 0.48 -15.22 -9.38
C ALA A 6 -0.31 -15.67 -8.13
N ALA A 7 -1.51 -15.11 -7.92
CA ALA A 7 -2.41 -15.51 -6.84
C ALA A 7 -2.84 -16.97 -6.96
N THR A 8 -3.24 -17.40 -8.16
CA THR A 8 -3.69 -18.79 -8.40
C THR A 8 -2.56 -19.79 -8.13
N LYS A 9 -1.32 -19.45 -8.50
CA LYS A 9 -0.13 -20.27 -8.21
C LYS A 9 0.20 -20.36 -6.71
N ALA A 10 -0.16 -19.34 -5.93
CA ALA A 10 -0.04 -19.34 -4.48
C ALA A 10 -1.23 -20.04 -3.76
N GLY A 11 -2.19 -20.59 -4.52
CA GLY A 11 -3.39 -21.21 -3.95
C GLY A 11 -4.41 -20.20 -3.41
N ILE A 12 -4.28 -18.92 -3.80
CA ILE A 12 -5.16 -17.84 -3.37
C ILE A 12 -6.27 -17.66 -4.40
N SER A 13 -7.52 -17.57 -3.94
CA SER A 13 -8.66 -17.38 -4.83
C SER A 13 -8.60 -16.00 -5.49
N PRO A 14 -8.95 -15.87 -6.79
CA PRO A 14 -9.08 -14.57 -7.44
C PRO A 14 -10.03 -13.59 -6.74
N ALA A 15 -10.98 -14.08 -5.94
CA ALA A 15 -11.89 -13.27 -5.14
C ALA A 15 -11.22 -12.68 -3.89
N ASP A 16 -10.15 -13.31 -3.41
CA ASP A 16 -9.40 -12.84 -2.24
C ASP A 16 -8.39 -11.77 -2.64
N ILE A 17 -8.04 -11.67 -3.93
CA ILE A 17 -7.17 -10.61 -4.47
C ILE A 17 -7.84 -9.26 -4.30
N ARG A 18 -7.54 -8.56 -3.20
CA ARG A 18 -7.99 -7.19 -2.96
C ARG A 18 -7.29 -6.27 -3.93
N LYS A 19 -8.02 -5.80 -4.94
CA LYS A 19 -7.45 -4.89 -5.92
C LYS A 19 -7.11 -3.59 -5.22
N CYS A 20 -6.04 -2.98 -5.66
CA CYS A 20 -5.62 -1.66 -5.23
C CYS A 20 -6.75 -0.59 -5.26
N LYS A 21 -7.66 -0.65 -6.25
CA LYS A 21 -8.93 0.14 -6.31
C LYS A 21 -9.83 0.00 -5.06
N GLU A 22 -9.70 -1.10 -4.34
CA GLU A 22 -10.52 -1.49 -3.19
C GLU A 22 -9.83 -1.14 -1.86
N HIS A 23 -8.62 -0.56 -1.91
CA HIS A 23 -8.06 0.09 -0.73
C HIS A 23 -8.93 1.30 -0.37
N PRO A 24 -9.39 1.43 0.90
CA PRO A 24 -10.26 2.54 1.32
C PRO A 24 -9.66 3.94 1.07
N LEU A 25 -8.33 4.02 0.98
CA LEU A 25 -7.59 5.26 0.69
C LEU A 25 -7.04 5.35 -0.74
N SER A 26 -7.49 4.51 -1.67
CA SER A 26 -6.99 4.50 -3.05
C SER A 26 -7.40 5.71 -3.90
N LEU A 27 -8.44 6.45 -3.47
CA LEU A 27 -9.02 7.56 -4.23
C LEU A 27 -9.03 8.88 -3.46
N VAL A 28 -8.78 8.86 -2.15
CA VAL A 28 -8.68 10.07 -1.34
C VAL A 28 -7.24 10.54 -1.35
N SER A 29 -7.01 11.68 -2.00
CA SER A 29 -5.82 12.49 -1.76
C SER A 29 -6.21 13.56 -0.74
N PRO A 30 -5.73 13.50 0.50
CA PRO A 30 -5.93 14.59 1.44
C PRO A 30 -5.37 15.94 0.94
N ARG A 31 -4.60 16.01 -0.15
CA ARG A 31 -4.24 17.31 -0.79
C ARG A 31 -5.45 18.11 -1.28
N ASP A 32 -6.62 17.49 -1.44
CA ASP A 32 -7.85 18.23 -1.71
C ASP A 32 -8.43 18.91 -0.44
N THR A 33 -7.90 18.62 0.76
CA THR A 33 -8.44 19.12 2.05
C THR A 33 -7.41 19.48 3.14
N ALA A 34 -6.12 19.14 3.03
CA ALA A 34 -5.13 19.30 4.08
C ALA A 34 -3.95 20.18 3.61
N ALA A 35 -3.90 21.40 4.14
CA ALA A 35 -2.85 22.38 3.88
C ALA A 35 -1.56 22.15 4.69
N ASP A 36 -1.48 21.09 5.51
CA ASP A 36 -0.39 20.90 6.45
C ASP A 36 -0.02 19.40 6.58
N ALA A 37 0.86 18.94 5.69
CA ALA A 37 1.40 17.59 5.67
C ALA A 37 2.66 17.53 6.55
N THR A 38 2.47 17.55 7.87
CA THR A 38 3.55 17.54 8.86
C THR A 38 3.51 16.31 9.76
N ASP A 39 3.46 15.11 9.16
CA ASP A 39 3.85 13.85 9.80
C ASP A 39 3.60 12.70 8.83
N ALA A 40 4.60 11.86 8.51
CA ALA A 40 4.53 10.52 7.87
C ALA A 40 3.30 10.18 6.99
N THR A 41 2.76 11.14 6.23
CA THR A 41 1.49 11.05 5.53
C THR A 41 1.80 10.89 4.06
N VAL A 42 1.57 9.69 3.55
CA VAL A 42 1.66 9.44 2.12
C VAL A 42 0.32 9.74 1.48
N PHE A 43 0.34 10.51 0.40
CA PHE A 43 -0.86 10.85 -0.36
C PHE A 43 -0.93 9.95 -1.58
N ALA A 44 -2.11 9.42 -1.88
CA ALA A 44 -2.31 8.60 -3.07
C ALA A 44 -1.69 9.27 -4.30
N ARG A 45 -0.74 8.58 -4.95
CA ARG A 45 0.03 9.01 -6.15
C ARG A 45 1.17 10.00 -5.95
N ASP A 46 1.36 10.57 -4.76
CA ASP A 46 2.54 11.40 -4.49
C ASP A 46 3.71 10.54 -4.05
N CYS A 47 4.87 10.79 -4.63
CA CYS A 47 6.08 10.06 -4.28
C CYS A 47 6.57 10.48 -2.89
N TRP A 48 6.96 9.49 -2.11
CA TRP A 48 7.37 9.63 -0.73
C TRP A 48 8.88 9.50 -0.59
N TRP A 49 9.50 10.51 0.00
CA TRP A 49 10.96 10.59 0.14
C TRP A 49 11.47 10.37 1.56
N GLY A 50 10.58 10.31 2.55
CA GLY A 50 10.92 10.09 3.96
C GLY A 50 11.15 8.63 4.33
N ASP A 51 10.61 8.24 5.49
CA ASP A 51 10.71 6.91 6.10
C ASP A 51 10.39 5.75 5.12
N ASN A 52 11.02 4.59 5.34
CA ASN A 52 10.84 3.41 4.49
C ASN A 52 9.46 2.75 4.63
N TYR A 53 8.75 3.01 5.71
CA TYR A 53 7.40 2.53 5.96
C TYR A 53 6.68 3.52 6.86
N GLY A 54 5.37 3.44 6.90
CA GLY A 54 4.59 4.27 7.80
C GLY A 54 3.14 3.86 7.91
N CYS A 55 2.47 4.58 8.81
CA CYS A 55 1.05 4.44 9.08
C CYS A 55 0.37 5.73 8.69
N THR A 56 -0.61 5.65 7.78
CA THR A 56 -1.40 6.81 7.36
C THR A 56 -2.87 6.41 7.41
N ASP A 57 -3.68 7.20 8.11
CA ASP A 57 -5.12 6.98 8.28
C ASP A 57 -5.49 5.54 8.69
N GLY A 58 -4.63 4.95 9.52
CA GLY A 58 -4.78 3.60 10.05
C GLY A 58 -4.51 2.48 9.05
N TYR A 59 -3.74 2.74 8.00
CA TYR A 59 -3.23 1.75 7.05
C TYR A 59 -1.71 1.84 6.89
N CYS A 60 -1.08 0.68 6.73
CA CYS A 60 0.35 0.58 6.54
C CYS A 60 0.75 0.72 5.09
N TRP A 61 1.82 1.46 4.86
CA TRP A 61 2.48 1.57 3.56
C TRP A 61 3.99 1.36 3.71
N GLU A 62 4.64 1.00 2.62
CA GLU A 62 6.10 0.86 2.55
C GLU A 62 6.67 1.39 1.24
N LYS A 63 7.93 1.85 1.26
CA LYS A 63 8.67 2.24 0.06
C LYS A 63 9.08 0.98 -0.70
N CYS A 64 8.76 0.95 -1.98
CA CYS A 64 9.15 -0.14 -2.88
C CYS A 64 10.16 0.29 -3.95
N ASN A 65 10.34 1.59 -4.20
CA ASN A 65 11.48 2.12 -4.97
C ASN A 65 12.01 3.39 -4.30
N PRO A 66 13.04 3.28 -3.43
CA PRO A 66 13.59 4.41 -2.70
C PRO A 66 14.13 5.54 -3.59
N GLU A 67 14.71 5.20 -4.74
CA GLU A 67 15.33 6.17 -5.66
C GLU A 67 14.31 7.06 -6.37
N LYS A 68 13.08 6.56 -6.54
CA LYS A 68 11.99 7.28 -7.17
C LYS A 68 10.94 7.77 -6.18
N GLY A 69 11.12 7.49 -4.89
CA GLY A 69 10.13 7.74 -3.86
C GLY A 69 8.86 6.91 -4.01
N HIS A 70 8.92 5.77 -4.71
CA HIS A 70 7.75 4.94 -4.88
C HIS A 70 7.41 4.20 -3.59
N TRP A 71 6.11 4.07 -3.35
CA TRP A 71 5.56 3.39 -2.20
C TRP A 71 4.24 2.73 -2.55
N CYS A 72 3.82 1.78 -1.72
CA CYS A 72 2.59 1.02 -1.88
C CYS A 72 1.87 0.85 -0.53
N TRP A 73 0.54 0.72 -0.55
CA TRP A 73 -0.19 0.16 0.58
C TRP A 73 0.13 -1.32 0.74
N THR A 74 0.30 -1.77 1.98
CA THR A 74 0.66 -3.16 2.29
C THR A 74 -0.56 -3.97 2.73
N ALA A 75 -0.58 -5.23 2.34
CA ALA A 75 -1.56 -6.21 2.76
C ALA A 75 -0.89 -7.48 3.28
N TRP A 76 -1.60 -8.20 4.15
CA TRP A 76 -1.20 -9.52 4.63
C TRP A 76 -1.21 -10.55 3.49
N GLY A 77 -0.65 -11.74 3.74
CA GLY A 77 -0.64 -12.83 2.77
C GLY A 77 0.06 -12.43 1.48
N ASP A 78 1.27 -11.87 1.60
CA ASP A 78 2.10 -11.43 0.48
C ASP A 78 1.41 -10.41 -0.46
N GLY A 79 0.56 -9.57 0.12
CA GLY A 79 -0.16 -8.53 -0.61
C GLY A 79 -1.51 -8.96 -1.18
N PHE A 80 -1.93 -10.21 -0.98
CA PHE A 80 -3.21 -10.71 -1.46
C PHE A 80 -4.32 -10.73 -0.39
N GLY A 81 -3.96 -10.61 0.89
CA GLY A 81 -4.91 -10.68 2.00
C GLY A 81 -5.46 -9.32 2.42
N ASP A 82 -5.86 -9.22 3.68
CA ASP A 82 -6.41 -8.00 4.24
C ASP A 82 -5.35 -6.88 4.31
N TRP A 83 -5.79 -5.64 4.06
CA TRP A 83 -4.94 -4.46 4.22
C TRP A 83 -4.38 -4.38 5.63
N ARG A 84 -3.09 -4.09 5.73
CA ARG A 84 -2.45 -3.92 7.03
C ARG A 84 -2.95 -2.67 7.70
N LYS A 85 -3.54 -2.85 8.88
CA LYS A 85 -4.01 -1.77 9.76
C LYS A 85 -2.93 -1.43 10.76
N CYS A 86 -2.94 -0.18 11.21
CA CYS A 86 -2.00 0.32 12.22
C CYS A 86 -2.66 1.37 13.09
N LYS A 87 -2.12 1.56 14.30
CA LYS A 87 -2.35 2.75 15.12
C LYS A 87 -1.13 3.67 15.14
N GLY A 88 0.05 3.13 14.82
CA GLY A 88 1.28 3.91 14.62
C GLY A 88 2.27 3.20 13.69
N LYS A 89 3.33 3.93 13.28
CA LYS A 89 4.28 3.45 12.26
C LYS A 89 5.04 2.17 12.63
N GLY A 90 5.30 1.94 13.93
CA GLY A 90 6.00 0.73 14.38
C GLY A 90 5.25 -0.57 14.09
N GLU A 91 3.93 -0.51 13.90
CA GLU A 91 3.12 -1.69 13.50
C GLU A 91 3.23 -2.00 12.00
N CYS A 92 3.82 -1.08 11.23
CA CYS A 92 4.01 -1.18 9.78
C CYS A 92 5.42 -1.60 9.39
N GLU A 93 6.23 -2.03 10.36
CA GLU A 93 7.53 -2.62 10.07
C GLU A 93 7.40 -3.75 9.02
N PRO A 94 8.40 -3.88 8.12
CA PRO A 94 8.41 -4.95 7.13
C PRO A 94 8.37 -6.32 7.81
N VAL A 95 7.42 -7.15 7.42
CA VAL A 95 7.21 -8.50 7.96
C VAL A 95 7.06 -9.49 6.81
N LYS A 96 7.53 -10.73 7.01
CA LYS A 96 7.67 -11.72 5.93
C LYS A 96 6.37 -12.17 5.28
N ASN A 97 5.22 -11.97 5.94
CA ASN A 97 3.90 -12.36 5.46
C ASN A 97 3.08 -11.16 4.97
N ALA A 98 3.74 -10.05 4.65
CA ALA A 98 3.13 -8.85 4.13
C ALA A 98 3.95 -8.32 2.96
N ALA A 99 3.24 -7.76 1.98
CA ALA A 99 3.86 -7.08 0.86
C ALA A 99 2.93 -5.97 0.36
N CYS A 100 3.41 -5.20 -0.62
CA CYS A 100 2.56 -4.36 -1.43
C CYS A 100 1.32 -5.11 -1.92
N GLY A 101 0.16 -4.47 -1.77
CA GLY A 101 -1.10 -4.99 -2.29
C GLY A 101 -0.95 -5.43 -3.74
N GLN A 102 -1.42 -6.63 -4.06
CA GLN A 102 -1.28 -7.24 -5.37
C GLN A 102 -2.54 -6.98 -6.20
N GLY A 103 -2.35 -6.61 -7.47
CA GLY A 103 -3.45 -6.26 -8.37
C GLY A 103 -3.08 -5.17 -9.36
N ASN A 104 -4.10 -4.51 -9.93
CA ASN A 104 -3.90 -3.38 -10.85
C ASN A 104 -3.51 -2.11 -10.06
N CYS A 105 -2.26 -2.06 -9.59
CA CYS A 105 -1.78 -1.16 -8.53
C CYS A 105 -1.26 0.19 -8.99
N GLU A 106 -1.44 0.52 -10.26
CA GLU A 106 -1.25 1.86 -10.83
C GLU A 106 -2.01 2.98 -10.07
N LYS A 107 -2.99 2.62 -9.24
CA LYS A 107 -3.79 3.55 -8.42
C LYS A 107 -3.54 3.49 -6.91
N CYS A 108 -2.61 2.66 -6.44
CA CYS A 108 -2.46 2.39 -5.00
C CYS A 108 -1.31 3.10 -4.27
N GLY A 109 -0.62 4.01 -4.95
CA GLY A 109 0.52 4.72 -4.39
C GLY A 109 1.23 5.50 -5.48
N CYS A 110 2.47 5.94 -5.22
CA CYS A 110 3.33 6.46 -6.29
C CYS A 110 4.03 5.28 -6.98
N SER A 111 3.32 4.58 -7.88
CA SER A 111 3.85 3.54 -8.77
C SER A 111 4.60 2.37 -8.08
N CYS A 112 3.83 1.40 -7.60
CA CYS A 112 4.25 0.03 -7.34
C CYS A 112 3.35 -0.91 -8.17
#